data_AF-A0A060HNB1-F1
#
_entry.id   AF-A0A060HNB1-F1
#
_cell.length_a   1.000
_cell.length_b   1.000
_cell.length_c   1.000
_cell.angle_alpha   90.00
_cell.angle_beta   90.00
_cell.angle_gamma   90.00
#
_symmetry.space_group_name_H-M   'P 1'
#
loop_
_entity.id
_entity.type
_entity.pdbx_description
1 polymer ?
#
loop_
_entity_poly.entity_id
_entity_poly.type
_entity_poly.pdbx_seq_one_letter_code
_entity_poly.pdbx_strand_id
1 'polypeptide(L)'
;MLKLVLTQGYTFAANDYGRPYAFRIYNEDDTPFDATTYGLPTIKVFGISGNAAIQPLAGSWTAQNQGAGAFSFAQSNCLTASGPHYIEVQLEKPGVATSTGRRRITVTPSP
;
A
#
# COMPACT_ATOMS: atom_id res chain seq x y z
N MET A 1 -11.99 -7.05 8.35
CA MET A 1 -11.02 -6.73 7.29
C MET A 1 -10.75 -5.23 7.29
N LEU A 2 -9.47 -4.83 7.39
CA LEU A 2 -9.11 -3.41 7.44
C LEU A 2 -9.35 -2.73 6.08
N LYS A 3 -9.67 -1.44 6.09
CA LYS A 3 -9.86 -0.62 4.88
C LYS A 3 -8.59 0.18 4.61
N LEU A 4 -8.09 0.09 3.37
CA LEU A 4 -7.00 0.96 2.88
C LEU A 4 -7.59 2.16 2.14
N VAL A 5 -7.05 3.35 2.39
CA VAL A 5 -7.26 4.58 1.64
C VAL A 5 -5.91 5.15 1.22
N LEU A 6 -5.75 5.43 -0.08
CA LEU A 6 -4.62 6.19 -0.60
C LEU A 6 -4.99 7.68 -0.64
N THR A 7 -4.22 8.51 0.05
CA THR A 7 -4.57 9.92 0.28
C THR A 7 -4.32 10.81 -0.93
N GLN A 8 -3.38 10.44 -1.79
CA GLN A 8 -3.02 11.17 -3.01
C GLN A 8 -3.76 10.64 -4.26
N GLY A 9 -4.79 9.81 -4.06
CA GLY A 9 -5.56 9.17 -5.11
C GLY A 9 -5.04 7.77 -5.50
N TYR A 10 -5.72 7.17 -6.47
CA TYR A 10 -5.52 5.78 -6.89
C TYR A 10 -4.86 5.65 -8.27
N THR A 11 -4.20 6.72 -8.76
CA THR A 11 -3.55 6.74 -10.07
C THR A 11 -2.06 6.97 -9.91
N PHE A 12 -1.26 6.01 -10.38
CA PHE A 12 0.20 6.04 -10.31
C PHE A 12 0.76 6.15 -11.73
N ALA A 13 1.97 6.70 -11.88
CA ALA A 13 2.68 6.69 -13.16
C ALA A 13 3.52 5.40 -13.28
N ALA A 14 3.59 4.83 -14.49
CA ALA A 14 4.52 3.77 -14.80
C ALA A 14 5.96 4.28 -14.63
N ASN A 15 6.86 3.43 -14.16
CA ASN A 15 8.24 3.76 -13.83
C ASN A 15 8.39 4.87 -12.78
N ASP A 16 7.35 5.18 -11.99
CA ASP A 16 7.51 6.10 -10.86
C ASP A 16 8.30 5.43 -9.74
N TYR A 17 9.30 6.16 -9.23
CA TYR A 17 10.16 5.72 -8.12
C TYR A 17 10.62 6.92 -7.31
N GLY A 18 10.94 6.69 -6.03
CA GLY A 18 11.38 7.72 -5.10
C GLY A 18 10.27 8.64 -4.58
N ARG A 19 9.17 8.79 -5.32
CA ARG A 19 7.99 9.53 -4.85
C ARG A 19 7.26 8.78 -3.72
N PRO A 20 7.00 9.44 -2.57
CA PRO A 20 6.22 8.85 -1.49
C PRO A 20 4.72 8.89 -1.78
N TYR A 21 4.08 7.76 -1.55
CA TYR A 21 2.64 7.53 -1.59
C TYR A 21 2.09 7.36 -0.18
N ALA A 22 1.27 8.32 0.25
CA ALA A 22 0.69 8.31 1.59
C ALA A 22 -0.60 7.50 1.66
N PHE A 23 -0.73 6.68 2.69
CA PHE A 23 -1.89 5.84 2.95
C PHE A 23 -2.44 6.04 4.37
N ARG A 24 -3.72 5.67 4.55
CA ARG A 24 -4.35 5.54 5.85
C ARG A 24 -5.16 4.25 5.94
N ILE A 25 -5.11 3.61 7.11
CA ILE A 25 -5.82 2.36 7.40
C ILE A 25 -6.95 2.66 8.38
N TYR A 26 -8.11 2.08 8.11
CA TYR A 26 -9.30 2.21 8.94
C TYR A 26 -9.85 0.84 9.35
N ASN A 27 -10.52 0.82 10.49
CA ASN A 27 -11.39 -0.26 10.92
C ASN A 27 -12.62 -0.38 10.01
N GLU A 28 -13.43 -1.41 10.21
CA GLU A 28 -14.66 -1.62 9.44
C GLU A 28 -15.70 -0.51 9.68
N ASP A 29 -15.67 0.11 10.85
CA ASP A 29 -16.53 1.22 11.29
C ASP A 29 -16.01 2.61 10.87
N ASP A 30 -15.03 2.66 9.97
CA ASP A 30 -14.40 3.88 9.46
C ASP A 30 -13.64 4.72 10.50
N THR A 31 -13.37 4.17 11.69
CA THR A 31 -12.42 4.78 12.63
C THR A 31 -10.96 4.51 12.22
N PRO A 32 -10.01 5.43 12.47
CA PRO A 32 -8.59 5.18 12.19
C PRO A 32 -8.09 3.94 12.92
N PHE A 33 -7.32 3.10 12.23
CA PHE A 33 -6.75 1.90 12.81
C PHE A 33 -5.51 2.23 13.65
N ASP A 34 -5.51 1.92 14.94
CA ASP A 34 -4.33 2.05 15.78
C ASP A 34 -3.35 0.90 15.52
N ALA A 35 -2.26 1.22 14.81
CA ALA A 35 -1.23 0.26 14.46
C ALA A 35 -0.06 0.22 15.45
N THR A 36 -0.12 0.88 16.62
CA THR A 36 1.05 1.11 17.52
C THR A 36 1.78 -0.17 17.96
N THR A 37 1.08 -1.30 17.98
CA THR A 37 1.66 -2.61 18.34
C THR A 37 2.20 -3.41 17.15
N TYR A 38 2.05 -2.91 15.93
CA TYR A 38 2.50 -3.55 14.70
C TYR A 38 3.90 -3.07 14.28
N GLY A 39 4.62 -3.92 13.54
CA GLY A 39 5.87 -3.55 12.90
C GLY A 39 5.68 -2.56 11.75
N LEU A 40 6.71 -2.44 10.92
CA LEU A 40 6.60 -1.67 9.68
C LEU A 40 5.61 -2.32 8.71
N PRO A 41 4.80 -1.52 8.02
CA PRO A 41 3.84 -2.04 7.06
C PRO A 41 4.54 -2.62 5.84
N THR A 42 4.08 -3.78 5.36
CA THR A 42 4.54 -4.36 4.10
C THR A 42 3.50 -4.10 3.01
N ILE A 43 3.91 -3.45 1.94
CA ILE A 43 3.03 -3.11 0.81
C ILE A 43 3.17 -4.19 -0.25
N LYS A 44 2.06 -4.83 -0.59
CA LYS A 44 2.00 -5.80 -1.69
C LYS A 44 1.21 -5.22 -2.84
N VAL A 45 1.73 -5.38 -4.06
CA VAL A 45 1.06 -4.96 -5.28
C VAL A 45 0.87 -6.15 -6.19
N PHE A 46 -0.33 -6.31 -6.71
CA PHE A 46 -0.76 -7.43 -7.52
C PHE A 46 -1.24 -6.96 -8.90
N GLY A 47 -0.99 -7.77 -9.92
CA GLY A 47 -1.61 -7.61 -11.22
C GLY A 47 -3.07 -8.06 -11.22
N ILE A 48 -3.75 -7.93 -12.36
CA ILE A 48 -5.15 -8.32 -12.52
C ILE A 48 -5.38 -9.81 -12.24
N SER A 49 -4.42 -10.66 -12.59
CA SER A 49 -4.44 -12.10 -12.33
C SER A 49 -4.29 -12.47 -10.86
N GLY A 50 -4.03 -11.49 -9.97
CA GLY A 50 -3.81 -11.71 -8.54
C GLY A 50 -2.38 -12.11 -8.17
N ASN A 51 -1.51 -12.32 -9.16
CA ASN A 51 -0.08 -12.54 -8.94
C ASN A 51 0.61 -11.24 -8.51
N ALA A 52 1.70 -11.36 -7.75
CA ALA A 52 2.52 -10.21 -7.39
C ALA A 52 3.02 -9.50 -8.67
N ALA A 53 2.76 -8.21 -8.78
CA ALA A 53 3.24 -7.38 -9.90
C ALA A 53 4.69 -6.93 -9.69
N ILE A 54 5.07 -6.74 -8.42
CA ILE A 54 6.41 -6.35 -7.98
C ILE A 54 6.72 -7.07 -6.65
N GLN A 55 7.98 -7.01 -6.22
CA GLN A 55 8.35 -7.48 -4.88
C GLN A 55 7.70 -6.61 -3.80
N PRO A 56 7.40 -7.16 -2.61
CA PRO A 56 6.84 -6.37 -1.51
C PRO A 56 7.72 -5.16 -1.15
N LEU A 57 7.09 -4.02 -0.89
CA LEU A 57 7.78 -2.80 -0.48
C LEU A 57 7.67 -2.62 1.03
N ALA A 58 8.72 -2.09 1.65
CA ALA A 58 8.62 -1.59 3.01
C ALA A 58 7.92 -0.24 3.02
N GLY A 59 6.87 -0.11 3.84
CA GLY A 59 6.30 1.19 4.19
C GLY A 59 6.88 1.72 5.49
N SER A 60 6.50 2.94 5.83
CA SER A 60 6.84 3.62 7.08
C SER A 60 5.59 4.23 7.69
N TRP A 61 5.61 4.43 9.02
CA TRP A 61 4.57 5.14 9.73
C TRP A 61 4.88 6.63 9.79
N THR A 62 3.88 7.45 9.48
CA THR A 62 3.91 8.91 9.72
C THR A 62 3.13 9.26 10.99
N ALA A 63 2.05 8.52 11.27
CA ALA A 63 1.34 8.51 12.55
C ALA A 63 0.72 7.12 12.78
N GLN A 64 1.47 6.26 13.47
CA GLN A 64 1.14 4.83 13.63
C GLN A 64 -0.18 4.61 14.41
N ASN A 65 -0.44 5.42 15.43
CA ASN A 65 -1.69 5.40 16.20
C ASN A 65 -2.91 5.90 15.42
N GLN A 66 -2.74 6.38 14.19
CA GLN A 66 -3.81 6.79 13.29
C GLN A 66 -3.81 5.98 11.99
N GLY A 67 -3.05 4.89 11.95
CA GLY A 67 -2.91 4.02 10.78
C GLY A 67 -2.37 4.74 9.56
N ALA A 68 -1.65 5.86 9.74
CA ALA A 68 -1.17 6.71 8.67
C ALA A 68 0.30 6.43 8.39
N GLY A 69 0.62 6.21 7.12
CA GLY A 69 1.96 5.88 6.69
C GLY A 69 2.23 6.27 5.25
N ALA A 70 3.42 5.90 4.76
CA ALA A 70 3.82 6.12 3.39
C ALA A 70 4.67 4.95 2.86
N PHE A 71 4.78 4.86 1.55
CA PHE A 71 5.74 3.98 0.88
C PHE A 71 6.22 4.64 -0.40
N SER A 72 7.36 4.21 -0.93
CA SER A 72 7.84 4.63 -2.26
C SER A 72 8.24 3.40 -3.05
N PHE A 73 8.05 3.44 -4.36
CA PHE A 73 8.67 2.47 -5.25
C PHE A 73 10.17 2.73 -5.33
N ALA A 74 10.95 1.65 -5.46
CA ALA A 74 12.36 1.74 -5.78
C ALA A 74 12.56 1.67 -7.30
N GLN A 75 13.64 2.25 -7.82
CA GLN A 75 13.92 2.22 -9.25
C GLN A 75 13.99 0.78 -9.80
N SER A 76 14.57 -0.14 -9.03
CA SER A 76 14.64 -1.58 -9.35
C SER A 76 13.34 -2.35 -9.07
N ASN A 77 12.34 -1.73 -8.46
CA ASN A 77 11.10 -2.37 -8.01
C ASN A 77 9.93 -1.38 -8.09
N CYS A 78 9.57 -1.00 -9.32
CA CYS A 78 8.47 -0.12 -9.66
C CYS A 78 7.54 -0.75 -10.70
N LEU A 79 6.34 -0.20 -10.87
CA LEU A 79 5.36 -0.69 -11.83
C LEU A 79 5.71 -0.20 -13.23
N THR A 80 5.95 -1.11 -14.17
CA THR A 80 6.28 -0.76 -15.57
C THR A 80 5.08 -0.93 -16.50
N ALA A 81 4.21 -1.90 -16.22
CA ALA A 81 3.00 -2.16 -17.00
C ALA A 81 1.90 -1.15 -16.65
N SER A 82 1.33 -0.51 -17.67
CA SER A 82 0.15 0.33 -17.52
C SER A 82 -1.11 -0.52 -17.34
N GLY A 83 -2.13 0.06 -16.71
CA GLY A 83 -3.42 -0.58 -16.46
C GLY A 83 -3.70 -0.84 -14.97
N PRO A 84 -4.78 -1.59 -14.68
CA PRO A 84 -5.24 -1.77 -13.33
C PRO A 84 -4.37 -2.75 -12.56
N HIS A 85 -4.08 -2.38 -11.31
CA HIS A 85 -3.37 -3.18 -10.32
C HIS A 85 -4.14 -3.15 -9.00
N TYR A 86 -3.70 -3.95 -8.04
CA TYR A 86 -4.27 -3.96 -6.69
C TYR A 86 -3.17 -3.81 -5.65
N ILE A 87 -3.42 -3.00 -4.63
CA ILE A 87 -2.51 -2.78 -3.51
C ILE A 87 -3.15 -3.26 -2.21
N GLU A 88 -2.31 -3.81 -1.35
CA GLU A 88 -2.65 -4.29 -0.01
C GLU A 88 -1.55 -3.86 0.97
N VAL A 89 -1.96 -3.46 2.18
CA VAL A 89 -1.02 -3.26 3.28
C VAL A 89 -1.16 -4.43 4.25
N GLN A 90 -0.06 -5.13 4.47
CA GLN A 90 0.05 -6.21 5.43
C GLN A 90 0.77 -5.72 6.68
N LEU A 91 0.25 -6.12 7.83
CA LEU A 91 0.70 -5.72 9.15
C LEU A 91 0.95 -6.97 9.98
N GLU A 92 2.11 -7.01 10.62
CA GLU A 92 2.50 -8.12 11.48
C GLU A 92 2.92 -7.59 12.86
N LYS A 93 2.53 -8.35 13.89
CA LYS A 93 3.03 -8.24 15.25
C LYS A 93 3.16 -9.65 15.83
N PRO A 94 3.85 -9.84 16.96
CA PRO A 94 4.01 -11.17 17.55
C PRO A 94 2.66 -11.90 17.70
N GLY A 95 2.54 -13.05 17.04
CA GLY A 95 1.35 -13.91 17.08
C GLY A 95 0.13 -13.43 16.26
N VAL A 96 0.20 -12.30 15.56
CA VAL A 96 -0.93 -11.76 14.77
C VAL A 96 -0.44 -11.17 13.45
N ALA A 97 -0.97 -11.69 12.34
CA ALA A 97 -0.88 -11.09 11.02
C ALA A 97 -2.26 -10.62 10.57
N THR A 98 -2.33 -9.41 10.03
CA THR A 98 -3.57 -8.85 9.46
C THR A 98 -3.25 -8.06 8.20
N SER A 99 -4.27 -7.80 7.38
CA SER A 99 -4.11 -6.97 6.19
C SER A 99 -5.36 -6.19 5.85
N THR A 100 -5.16 -5.20 5.00
CA THR A 100 -6.26 -4.47 4.38
C THR A 100 -6.91 -5.29 3.28
N GLY A 101 -8.16 -4.98 2.97
CA GLY A 101 -8.71 -5.38 1.67
C GLY A 101 -7.88 -4.81 0.52
N ARG A 102 -7.77 -5.57 -0.58
CA ARG A 102 -7.12 -5.10 -1.79
C ARG A 102 -7.84 -3.87 -2.35
N ARG A 103 -7.08 -2.83 -2.67
CA ARG A 103 -7.59 -1.63 -3.34
C ARG A 103 -7.08 -1.55 -4.75
N ARG A 104 -8.00 -1.31 -5.69
CA ARG A 104 -7.65 -1.10 -7.08
C ARG A 104 -6.92 0.23 -7.24
N ILE A 105 -5.82 0.21 -7.96
CA ILE A 105 -5.10 1.38 -8.46
C ILE A 105 -5.02 1.29 -9.98
N THR A 106 -4.79 2.42 -10.64
CA THR A 106 -4.56 2.51 -12.07
C THR A 106 -3.15 3.02 -12.30
N VAL A 107 -2.35 2.25 -13.04
CA VAL A 107 -1.04 2.71 -13.53
C VAL A 107 -1.25 3.32 -14.91
N THR A 108 -0.78 4.54 -15.09
CA THR A 108 -0.84 5.27 -16.36
C THR A 108 0.55 5.30 -17.00
N PRO A 109 0.66 5.35 -18.34
CA PRO A 109 1.95 5.52 -18.99
C PRO A 109 2.68 6.75 -18.43
N SER A 110 3.99 6.64 -18.22
CA SER A 110 4.82 7.83 -18.02
C SER A 110 4.80 8.64 -19.31
N PRO A 111 4.74 9.99 -19.26
CA PRO A 111 5.10 10.82 -20.39
C PRO A 111 6.55 10.56 -20.84
#